data_AF-A0A5E4RAC6-F1
#
_entry.id   AF-A0A5E4RAC6-F1
#
_cell.length_a   1.000
_cell.length_b   1.000
_cell.length_c   1.000
_cell.angle_alpha   90.00
_cell.angle_beta   90.00
_cell.angle_gamma   90.00
#
_symmetry.space_group_name_H-M   'P 1'
#
loop_
_entity.id
_entity.type
_entity.pdbx_description
1 polymer ?
#
loop_
_entity_poly.entity_id
_entity_poly.type
_entity_poly.pdbx_seq_one_letter_code
_entity_poly.pdbx_strand_id
1 'polypeptide(L)'
;MFDPLRAAIVHMREGNVDEAYWLVYLFVHCGKHASKGYALLRMVYGAYTDDFVWTWERFSSSPVDFYIWFNQHIDNIKRERKNFPFGNHRKYESLEDLANVLNSYVEWVGPGRSHVAMLSAAQEVVGDDPKELFDYLYKSMDAVHRFGRTGKFDYLTMLGKIGLANIAPPSAYMIHATGPVRGARLLFGGSVEAGISKSELDSLSIELDQVLNVGMQVIEDSLCNWQKSPEKFVPFRG
;
A
#
# COMPACT_ATOMS: atom_id res chain seq x y z
N MET A 1 -21.99 -0.53 -6.44
CA MET A 1 -21.07 -0.49 -5.28
C MET A 1 -19.68 -0.21 -5.81
N PHE A 2 -19.00 0.84 -5.35
CA PHE A 2 -17.66 1.21 -5.81
C PHE A 2 -16.59 0.26 -5.23
N ASP A 3 -15.69 -0.22 -6.10
CA ASP A 3 -14.52 -1.05 -5.78
C ASP A 3 -13.29 -0.41 -6.44
N PRO A 4 -12.31 0.09 -5.65
CA PRO A 4 -11.18 0.86 -6.16
C PRO A 4 -10.23 0.04 -7.04
N LEU A 5 -10.07 -1.27 -6.76
CA LEU A 5 -9.18 -2.11 -7.56
C LEU A 5 -9.80 -2.45 -8.91
N ARG A 6 -11.12 -2.69 -8.95
CA ARG A 6 -11.83 -2.84 -10.23
C ARG A 6 -11.78 -1.55 -11.03
N ALA A 7 -11.97 -0.39 -10.40
CA ALA A 7 -11.86 0.91 -11.04
C ALA A 7 -10.44 1.13 -11.61
N ALA A 8 -9.39 0.83 -10.84
CA ALA A 8 -8.01 0.91 -11.31
C ALA A 8 -7.76 0.02 -12.55
N ILE A 9 -8.27 -1.22 -12.55
CA ILE A 9 -8.13 -2.13 -13.70
C ILE A 9 -8.87 -1.60 -14.94
N VAL A 10 -10.04 -0.97 -14.76
CA VAL A 10 -10.77 -0.33 -15.88
C VAL A 10 -9.95 0.83 -16.45
N HIS A 11 -9.49 1.75 -15.60
CA HIS A 11 -8.65 2.88 -16.02
C HIS A 11 -7.37 2.42 -16.73
N MET A 12 -6.70 1.39 -16.21
CA MET A 12 -5.54 0.78 -16.85
C MET A 12 -5.85 0.27 -18.26
N ARG A 13 -6.98 -0.42 -18.45
CA ARG A 13 -7.40 -0.96 -19.75
C ARG A 13 -7.81 0.12 -20.75
N GLU A 14 -8.27 1.27 -20.26
CA GLU A 14 -8.63 2.43 -21.06
C GLU A 14 -7.43 3.35 -21.35
N GLY A 15 -6.23 3.00 -20.86
CA GLY A 15 -5.02 3.80 -21.04
C GLY A 15 -4.89 4.98 -20.07
N ASN A 16 -5.83 5.15 -19.14
CA ASN A 16 -5.72 6.11 -18.04
C ASN A 16 -4.89 5.54 -16.89
N VAL A 17 -3.63 5.26 -17.18
CA VAL A 17 -2.74 4.48 -16.32
C VAL A 17 -2.43 5.22 -15.00
N ASP A 18 -2.21 6.54 -15.04
CA ASP A 18 -1.92 7.31 -13.83
C ASP A 18 -3.07 7.32 -12.82
N GLU A 19 -4.31 7.35 -13.31
CA GLU A 19 -5.51 7.20 -12.47
C GLU A 19 -5.56 5.81 -11.81
N ALA A 20 -5.11 4.78 -12.52
CA ALA A 20 -5.04 3.43 -11.97
C ALA A 20 -4.03 3.34 -10.80
N TYR A 21 -2.83 3.92 -10.96
CA TYR A 21 -1.86 4.01 -9.85
C TYR A 21 -2.43 4.78 -8.66
N TRP A 22 -3.09 5.91 -8.93
CA TRP A 22 -3.69 6.75 -7.90
C TRP A 22 -4.75 6.00 -7.08
N LEU A 23 -5.66 5.27 -7.74
CA LEU A 23 -6.67 4.45 -7.08
C LEU A 23 -6.05 3.31 -6.25
N VAL A 24 -4.97 2.69 -6.71
CA VAL A 24 -4.24 1.68 -5.93
C VAL A 24 -3.57 2.31 -4.71
N TYR A 25 -2.96 3.48 -4.86
CA TYR A 25 -2.35 4.19 -3.74
C TYR A 25 -3.39 4.54 -2.67
N LEU A 26 -4.52 5.12 -3.07
CA LEU A 26 -5.64 5.40 -2.16
C LEU A 26 -6.20 4.13 -1.52
N PHE A 27 -6.31 3.02 -2.29
CA PHE A 27 -6.73 1.72 -1.78
C PHE A 27 -5.82 1.25 -0.64
N VAL A 28 -4.51 1.35 -0.81
CA VAL A 28 -3.54 0.94 0.23
C VAL A 28 -3.51 1.93 1.39
N HIS A 29 -3.51 3.24 1.12
CA HIS A 29 -3.44 4.26 2.17
C HIS A 29 -4.68 4.26 3.07
N CYS A 30 -5.88 4.16 2.49
CA CYS A 30 -7.12 4.12 3.27
C CYS A 30 -7.40 2.72 3.82
N GLY A 31 -7.10 1.67 3.05
CA GLY A 31 -7.43 0.28 3.36
C GLY A 31 -8.93 -0.04 3.23
N LYS A 32 -9.25 -1.34 3.33
CA LYS A 32 -10.63 -1.84 3.41
C LYS A 32 -10.99 -2.10 4.88
N HIS A 33 -12.04 -1.46 5.38
CA HIS A 33 -12.55 -1.75 6.72
C HIS A 33 -13.56 -2.90 6.70
N ALA A 34 -13.50 -3.81 7.67
CA ALA A 34 -14.35 -5.01 7.74
C ALA A 34 -15.86 -4.74 7.55
N SER A 35 -16.40 -3.71 8.22
CA SER A 35 -17.84 -3.37 8.18
C SER A 35 -18.19 -2.14 7.35
N LYS A 36 -17.21 -1.32 6.98
CA LYS A 36 -17.43 -0.06 6.23
C LYS A 36 -16.94 -0.14 4.78
N GLY A 37 -16.24 -1.22 4.43
CA GLY A 37 -15.63 -1.40 3.12
C GLY A 37 -14.67 -0.26 2.80
N TYR A 38 -14.80 0.30 1.61
CA TYR A 38 -13.99 1.42 1.10
C TYR A 38 -14.54 2.80 1.47
N ALA A 39 -15.20 2.97 2.62
CA ALA A 39 -15.88 4.23 2.96
C ALA A 39 -14.93 5.43 3.04
N LEU A 40 -13.77 5.28 3.68
CA LEU A 40 -12.79 6.35 3.75
C LEU A 40 -12.28 6.73 2.35
N LEU A 41 -11.92 5.74 1.52
CA LEU A 41 -11.48 6.00 0.16
C LEU A 41 -12.55 6.69 -0.66
N ARG A 42 -13.82 6.26 -0.58
CA ARG A 42 -14.92 6.94 -1.28
C ARG A 42 -15.08 8.39 -0.83
N MET A 43 -14.89 8.66 0.47
CA MET A 43 -14.91 10.02 0.98
C MET A 43 -13.78 10.86 0.40
N VAL A 44 -12.54 10.33 0.37
CA VAL A 44 -11.40 11.06 -0.17
C VAL A 44 -11.52 11.24 -1.68
N TYR A 45 -11.69 10.15 -2.43
CA TYR A 45 -11.72 10.17 -3.89
C TYR A 45 -12.96 10.88 -4.42
N GLY A 46 -14.14 10.61 -3.85
CA GLY A 46 -15.41 11.22 -4.26
C GLY A 46 -15.70 12.57 -3.61
N ALA A 47 -14.68 13.28 -3.13
CA ALA A 47 -14.80 14.63 -2.55
C ALA A 47 -15.91 14.79 -1.49
N TYR A 48 -16.04 13.80 -0.60
CA TYR A 48 -16.99 13.78 0.51
C TYR A 48 -18.45 13.97 0.10
N THR A 49 -18.96 15.21 0.15
CA THR A 49 -20.35 15.58 -0.18
C THR A 49 -20.44 16.46 -1.43
N ASP A 50 -19.29 16.81 -2.02
CA ASP A 50 -19.25 17.69 -3.17
C ASP A 50 -19.44 16.90 -4.48
N ASP A 51 -19.90 17.59 -5.52
CA ASP A 51 -20.23 16.99 -6.82
C ASP A 51 -19.00 16.95 -7.76
N PHE A 52 -17.89 16.39 -7.29
CA PHE A 52 -16.70 16.14 -8.10
C PHE A 52 -15.86 14.98 -7.53
N VAL A 53 -14.80 14.63 -8.25
CA VAL A 53 -13.88 13.55 -7.87
C VAL A 53 -12.44 14.08 -7.88
N TRP A 54 -11.66 13.70 -6.87
CA TRP A 54 -10.22 13.90 -6.82
C TRP A 54 -9.50 12.84 -7.67
N THR A 55 -9.64 12.97 -8.99
CA THR A 55 -8.85 12.21 -9.97
C THR A 55 -7.36 12.56 -9.82
N TRP A 56 -6.48 11.72 -10.35
CA TRP A 56 -5.05 12.00 -10.42
C TRP A 56 -4.78 13.32 -11.13
N GLU A 57 -5.41 13.56 -12.28
CA GLU A 57 -5.24 14.79 -13.06
C GLU A 57 -5.60 16.04 -12.22
N ARG A 58 -6.74 16.01 -11.52
CA ARG A 58 -7.17 17.12 -10.67
C ARG A 58 -6.27 17.30 -9.45
N PHE A 59 -5.95 16.21 -8.76
CA PHE A 59 -5.15 16.26 -7.55
C PHE A 59 -3.70 16.67 -7.82
N SER A 60 -3.06 16.08 -8.84
CA SER A 60 -1.64 16.28 -9.13
C SER A 60 -1.33 17.62 -9.81
N SER A 61 -2.31 18.23 -10.49
CA SER A 61 -2.18 19.56 -11.09
C SER A 61 -2.17 20.69 -10.05
N SER A 62 -2.94 20.55 -8.97
CA SER A 62 -2.88 21.46 -7.81
C SER A 62 -3.16 20.72 -6.49
N PRO A 63 -2.13 20.14 -5.84
CA PRO A 63 -2.29 19.54 -4.52
C PRO A 63 -2.74 20.54 -3.44
N VAL A 64 -2.49 21.83 -3.66
CA VAL A 64 -2.94 22.93 -2.79
C VAL A 64 -4.47 23.02 -2.76
N ASP A 65 -5.15 22.75 -3.89
CA ASP A 65 -6.61 22.79 -3.94
C ASP A 65 -7.22 21.71 -3.05
N PHE A 66 -6.60 20.52 -3.02
CA PHE A 66 -7.01 19.46 -2.09
C PHE A 66 -6.79 19.88 -0.64
N TYR A 67 -5.66 20.51 -0.32
CA TYR A 67 -5.40 21.00 1.04
C TYR A 67 -6.47 22.02 1.48
N ILE A 68 -6.82 22.98 0.62
CA ILE A 68 -7.86 23.98 0.90
C ILE A 68 -9.21 23.29 1.09
N TRP A 69 -9.60 22.44 0.15
CA TRP A 69 -10.84 21.66 0.23
C TRP A 69 -10.91 20.80 1.49
N PHE A 70 -9.82 20.13 1.84
CA PHE A 70 -9.78 19.24 2.99
C PHE A 70 -9.94 20.02 4.29
N ASN A 71 -9.28 21.18 4.43
CA ASN A 71 -9.44 22.04 5.61
C ASN A 71 -10.85 22.64 5.74
N GLN A 72 -11.57 22.85 4.64
CA GLN A 72 -12.97 23.29 4.68
C GLN A 72 -13.91 22.17 5.19
N HIS A 73 -13.56 20.90 4.98
CA HIS A 73 -14.42 19.75 5.29
C HIS A 73 -14.00 18.95 6.52
N ILE A 74 -12.75 19.08 6.99
CA ILE A 74 -12.15 18.19 8.00
C ILE A 74 -12.96 18.13 9.30
N ASP A 75 -13.52 19.24 9.76
CA ASP A 75 -14.33 19.26 10.97
C ASP A 75 -15.62 18.44 10.83
N ASN A 76 -16.27 18.49 9.67
CA ASN A 76 -17.45 17.68 9.38
C ASN A 76 -17.07 16.20 9.22
N ILE A 77 -16.01 15.90 8.48
CA ILE A 77 -15.47 14.54 8.31
C ILE A 77 -15.14 13.93 9.69
N LYS A 78 -14.55 14.71 10.61
CA LYS A 78 -14.21 14.27 11.98
C LYS A 78 -15.43 13.97 12.82
N ARG A 79 -16.49 14.77 12.74
CA ARG A 79 -17.78 14.48 13.42
C ARG A 79 -18.36 13.13 12.95
N GLU A 80 -18.09 12.77 11.70
CA GLU A 80 -18.52 11.52 11.09
C GLU A 80 -17.44 10.44 11.02
N ARG A 81 -16.31 10.58 11.73
CA ARG A 81 -15.14 9.68 11.60
C ARG A 81 -15.46 8.19 11.68
N LYS A 82 -16.50 7.80 12.42
CA LYS A 82 -16.98 6.41 12.55
C LYS A 82 -17.49 5.82 11.22
N ASN A 83 -17.85 6.67 10.26
CA ASN A 83 -18.28 6.31 8.92
C ASN A 83 -17.08 6.13 7.98
N PHE A 84 -15.93 6.74 8.29
CA PHE A 84 -14.73 6.76 7.46
C PHE A 84 -13.51 6.16 8.18
N PRO A 85 -13.59 4.95 8.76
CA PRO A 85 -12.42 4.34 9.40
C PRO A 85 -11.39 3.88 8.37
N PHE A 86 -10.11 3.98 8.75
CA PHE A 86 -9.02 3.30 8.05
C PHE A 86 -9.17 1.77 8.17
N GLY A 87 -8.64 1.04 7.18
CA GLY A 87 -8.50 -0.41 7.24
C GLY A 87 -7.47 -0.88 8.27
N ASN A 88 -7.46 -2.18 8.58
CA ASN A 88 -6.67 -2.72 9.69
C ASN A 88 -5.15 -2.48 9.57
N HIS A 89 -4.58 -2.49 8.36
CA HIS A 89 -3.15 -2.20 8.12
C HIS A 89 -2.80 -0.72 8.30
N ARG A 90 -3.80 0.17 8.34
CA ARG A 90 -3.67 1.64 8.39
C ARG A 90 -4.37 2.25 9.61
N LYS A 91 -4.79 1.42 10.58
CA LYS A 91 -5.60 1.83 11.75
C LYS A 91 -4.92 2.84 12.69
N TYR A 92 -3.63 3.06 12.54
CA TYR A 92 -2.85 4.03 13.31
C TYR A 92 -2.54 5.32 12.53
N GLU A 93 -3.06 5.45 11.31
CA GLU A 93 -3.00 6.70 10.57
C GLU A 93 -4.02 7.72 11.10
N SER A 94 -3.75 8.98 10.79
CA SER A 94 -4.53 10.14 11.22
C SER A 94 -5.14 10.82 9.99
N LEU A 95 -6.39 11.27 10.13
CA LEU A 95 -7.06 12.06 9.09
C LEU A 95 -6.40 13.43 8.94
N GLU A 96 -5.88 13.99 10.02
CA GLU A 96 -5.20 15.28 10.03
C GLU A 96 -3.96 15.29 9.13
N ASP A 97 -3.25 14.15 9.05
CA ASP A 97 -2.06 14.02 8.22
C ASP A 97 -2.39 13.72 6.75
N LEU A 98 -3.65 13.43 6.40
CA LEU A 98 -4.04 12.92 5.08
C LEU A 98 -3.55 13.82 3.93
N ALA A 99 -3.79 15.13 4.00
CA ALA A 99 -3.35 16.06 2.97
C ALA A 99 -1.82 16.05 2.78
N ASN A 100 -1.06 16.00 3.88
CA ASN A 100 0.40 15.94 3.83
C ASN A 100 0.89 14.62 3.22
N VAL A 101 0.26 13.50 3.58
CA VAL A 101 0.60 12.18 3.02
C VAL A 101 0.34 12.14 1.52
N LEU A 102 -0.84 12.61 1.06
CA LEU A 102 -1.16 12.62 -0.37
C LEU A 102 -0.25 13.59 -1.15
N ASN A 103 0.09 14.75 -0.58
CA ASN A 103 1.01 15.69 -1.22
C ASN A 103 2.43 15.10 -1.37
N SER A 104 2.97 14.48 -0.32
CA SER A 104 4.29 13.82 -0.39
C SER A 104 4.33 12.66 -1.39
N TYR A 105 3.19 12.01 -1.65
CA TYR A 105 3.08 10.99 -2.69
C TYR A 105 3.19 11.60 -4.10
N VAL A 106 2.50 12.71 -4.36
CA VAL A 106 2.61 13.44 -5.64
C VAL A 106 4.04 13.95 -5.87
N GLU A 107 4.70 14.42 -4.80
CA GLU A 107 6.11 14.80 -4.84
C GLU A 107 7.02 13.61 -5.16
N TRP A 108 6.77 12.44 -4.57
CA TRP A 108 7.50 11.20 -4.87
C TRP A 108 7.33 10.72 -6.32
N VAL A 109 6.12 10.84 -6.89
CA VAL A 109 5.87 10.56 -8.32
C VAL A 109 6.68 11.52 -9.22
N GLY A 110 7.05 12.68 -8.70
CA GLY A 110 7.94 13.62 -9.35
C GLY A 110 7.23 14.67 -10.20
N PRO A 111 7.99 15.60 -10.81
CA PRO A 111 7.44 16.81 -11.44
C PRO A 111 6.62 16.52 -12.70
N GLY A 112 6.91 15.41 -13.40
CA GLY A 112 6.16 15.00 -14.60
C GLY A 112 4.75 14.47 -14.28
N ARG A 113 4.42 14.24 -13.01
CA ARG A 113 3.13 13.70 -12.55
C ARG A 113 2.71 12.43 -13.32
N SER A 114 3.69 11.62 -13.70
CA SER A 114 3.48 10.39 -14.47
C SER A 114 4.22 9.24 -13.81
N HIS A 115 3.45 8.24 -13.36
CA HIS A 115 3.97 7.03 -12.76
C HIS A 115 4.74 6.19 -13.77
N VAL A 116 4.35 6.22 -15.04
CA VAL A 116 5.08 5.56 -16.13
C VAL A 116 6.47 6.18 -16.27
N ALA A 117 6.57 7.51 -16.32
CA ALA A 117 7.85 8.20 -16.40
C ALA A 117 8.72 7.95 -15.14
N MET A 118 8.11 7.95 -13.95
CA MET A 118 8.79 7.63 -12.69
C MET A 118 9.36 6.19 -12.72
N LEU A 119 8.59 5.21 -13.20
CA LEU A 119 9.03 3.83 -13.33
C LEU A 119 10.13 3.67 -14.37
N SER A 120 10.00 4.30 -15.54
CA SER A 120 11.05 4.28 -16.57
C SER A 120 12.35 4.89 -16.05
N ALA A 121 12.30 6.00 -15.33
CA ALA A 121 13.48 6.59 -14.71
C ALA A 121 14.11 5.67 -13.65
N ALA A 122 13.31 4.93 -12.88
CA ALA A 122 13.82 3.92 -11.95
C ALA A 122 14.48 2.74 -12.69
N GLN A 123 13.87 2.27 -13.78
CA GLN A 123 14.43 1.22 -14.64
C GLN A 123 15.75 1.64 -15.29
N GLU A 124 15.91 2.90 -15.67
CA GLU A 124 17.19 3.42 -16.18
C GLU A 124 18.31 3.34 -15.13
N VAL A 125 17.98 3.34 -13.84
CA VAL A 125 18.95 3.27 -12.74
C VAL A 125 19.33 1.83 -12.39
N VAL A 126 18.36 0.92 -12.28
CA VAL A 126 18.58 -0.45 -11.78
C VAL A 126 18.37 -1.55 -12.83
N GLY A 127 17.94 -1.21 -14.04
CA GLY A 127 17.64 -2.17 -15.09
C GLY A 127 16.26 -2.82 -14.97
N ASP A 128 16.09 -3.94 -15.66
CA ASP A 128 14.80 -4.62 -15.87
C ASP A 128 14.50 -5.74 -14.86
N ASP A 129 15.38 -6.00 -13.88
CA ASP A 129 15.12 -7.02 -12.87
C ASP A 129 13.94 -6.58 -11.96
N PRO A 130 12.83 -7.35 -11.92
CA PRO A 130 11.64 -6.95 -11.15
C PRO A 130 11.88 -6.79 -9.65
N LYS A 131 12.88 -7.49 -9.09
CA LYS A 131 13.24 -7.44 -7.68
C LYS A 131 14.11 -6.25 -7.36
N GLU A 132 15.08 -5.93 -8.20
CA GLU A 132 15.90 -4.71 -8.07
C GLU A 132 15.03 -3.46 -8.23
N LEU A 133 14.13 -3.44 -9.21
CA LEU A 133 13.18 -2.34 -9.41
C LEU A 133 12.21 -2.19 -8.23
N PHE A 134 11.67 -3.29 -7.70
CA PHE A 134 10.84 -3.25 -6.50
C PHE A 134 11.60 -2.64 -5.31
N ASP A 135 12.82 -3.11 -5.05
CA ASP A 135 13.61 -2.67 -3.91
C ASP A 135 14.01 -1.20 -4.00
N TYR A 136 14.38 -0.75 -5.20
CA TYR A 136 14.66 0.65 -5.48
C TYR A 136 13.45 1.53 -5.18
N LEU A 137 12.28 1.17 -5.73
CA LEU A 137 11.04 1.91 -5.49
C LEU A 137 10.67 1.90 -4.00
N TYR A 138 10.73 0.74 -3.35
CA TYR A 138 10.42 0.57 -1.93
C TYR A 138 11.25 1.51 -1.05
N LYS A 139 12.56 1.61 -1.31
CA LYS A 139 13.45 2.54 -0.60
C LYS A 139 13.14 3.99 -0.96
N SER A 140 12.95 4.32 -2.22
CA SER A 140 12.64 5.69 -2.65
C SER A 140 11.35 6.25 -2.01
N MET A 141 10.39 5.39 -1.67
CA MET A 141 9.17 5.77 -0.95
C MET A 141 9.43 6.22 0.50
N ASP A 142 10.67 6.20 1.02
CA ASP A 142 11.01 6.91 2.27
C ASP A 142 10.67 8.41 2.20
N ALA A 143 10.56 8.97 1.00
CA ALA A 143 10.07 10.33 0.77
C ALA A 143 8.57 10.52 1.09
N VAL A 144 7.77 9.45 1.07
CA VAL A 144 6.31 9.54 1.28
C VAL A 144 6.00 9.56 2.77
N HIS A 145 5.46 10.68 3.23
CA HIS A 145 5.14 10.94 4.62
C HIS A 145 4.20 9.87 5.19
N ARG A 146 4.55 9.30 6.34
CA ARG A 146 3.77 8.28 7.07
C ARG A 146 3.36 7.05 6.25
N PHE A 147 4.06 6.78 5.16
CA PHE A 147 3.87 5.57 4.37
C PHE A 147 4.95 4.57 4.76
N GLY A 148 4.85 4.04 5.99
CA GLY A 148 5.84 3.10 6.54
C GLY A 148 5.87 1.75 5.82
N ARG A 149 6.74 0.85 6.28
CA ARG A 149 7.03 -0.47 5.66
C ARG A 149 5.81 -1.19 5.09
N THR A 150 4.75 -1.39 5.88
CA THR A 150 3.53 -2.07 5.42
C THR A 150 2.85 -1.34 4.27
N GLY A 151 2.72 -0.02 4.32
CA GLY A 151 2.11 0.76 3.23
C GLY A 151 2.91 0.62 1.93
N LYS A 152 4.23 0.77 1.99
CA LYS A 152 5.12 0.65 0.81
C LYS A 152 5.04 -0.73 0.19
N PHE A 153 5.16 -1.76 1.04
CA PHE A 153 5.12 -3.16 0.60
C PHE A 153 3.76 -3.49 -0.02
N ASP A 154 2.65 -3.16 0.66
CA ASP A 154 1.29 -3.39 0.17
C ASP A 154 1.04 -2.66 -1.16
N TYR A 155 1.52 -1.41 -1.29
CA TYR A 155 1.37 -0.63 -2.51
C TYR A 155 2.09 -1.26 -3.69
N LEU A 156 3.41 -1.45 -3.59
CA LEU A 156 4.22 -1.97 -4.69
C LEU A 156 3.84 -3.40 -5.06
N THR A 157 3.52 -4.25 -4.07
CA THR A 157 3.04 -5.61 -4.36
C THR A 157 1.69 -5.58 -5.06
N MET A 158 0.80 -4.64 -4.72
CA MET A 158 -0.47 -4.49 -5.43
C MET A 158 -0.27 -4.03 -6.87
N LEU A 159 0.68 -3.13 -7.15
CA LEU A 159 1.00 -2.71 -8.51
C LEU A 159 1.45 -3.90 -9.37
N GLY A 160 2.35 -4.73 -8.84
CA GLY A 160 2.79 -5.97 -9.49
C GLY A 160 1.63 -6.94 -9.72
N LYS A 161 0.83 -7.18 -8.67
CA LYS A 161 -0.28 -8.14 -8.69
C LYS A 161 -1.37 -7.82 -9.71
N ILE A 162 -1.67 -6.55 -9.95
CA ILE A 162 -2.70 -6.17 -10.93
C ILE A 162 -2.13 -5.90 -12.33
N GLY A 163 -0.80 -5.99 -12.49
CA GLY A 163 -0.13 -5.82 -13.77
C GLY A 163 0.13 -4.36 -14.18
N LEU A 164 0.11 -3.42 -13.23
CA LEU A 164 0.50 -2.03 -13.51
C LEU A 164 2.02 -1.89 -13.68
N ALA A 165 2.81 -2.67 -12.95
CA ALA A 165 4.27 -2.63 -13.04
C ALA A 165 4.84 -4.05 -13.01
N ASN A 166 5.90 -4.31 -13.78
CA ASN A 166 6.64 -5.57 -13.72
C ASN A 166 7.63 -5.55 -12.55
N ILE A 167 7.11 -5.65 -11.33
CA ILE A 167 7.90 -5.62 -10.09
C ILE A 167 7.49 -6.76 -9.17
N ALA A 168 8.45 -7.27 -8.40
CA ALA A 168 8.21 -8.31 -7.41
C ALA A 168 9.11 -8.08 -6.18
N PRO A 169 8.59 -8.22 -4.95
CA PRO A 169 9.40 -8.06 -3.75
C PRO A 169 10.56 -9.08 -3.70
N PRO A 170 11.82 -8.65 -3.46
CA PRO A 170 12.95 -9.57 -3.27
C PRO A 170 12.87 -10.37 -1.98
N SER A 171 12.27 -9.77 -0.93
CA SER A 171 12.13 -10.36 0.38
C SER A 171 10.79 -9.96 1.02
N ALA A 172 10.51 -10.51 2.20
CA ALA A 172 9.34 -10.12 2.99
C ALA A 172 9.61 -8.86 3.83
N TYR A 173 10.76 -8.19 3.70
CA TYR A 173 11.14 -6.99 4.46
C TYR A 173 10.85 -7.12 5.96
N MET A 174 11.43 -8.15 6.59
CA MET A 174 11.23 -8.44 8.02
C MET A 174 11.78 -7.34 8.95
N ILE A 175 12.75 -6.57 8.49
CA ILE A 175 13.30 -5.43 9.23
C ILE A 175 12.17 -4.39 9.42
N HIS A 176 11.91 -3.99 10.66
CA HIS A 176 10.76 -3.18 11.10
C HIS A 176 9.37 -3.84 11.03
N ALA A 177 9.25 -5.09 10.60
CA ALA A 177 8.02 -5.85 10.72
C ALA A 177 7.80 -6.36 12.16
N THR A 178 6.53 -6.64 12.49
CA THR A 178 6.08 -7.20 13.78
C THR A 178 5.31 -8.51 13.59
N GLY A 179 4.17 -8.46 12.91
CA GLY A 179 3.33 -9.63 12.60
C GLY A 179 4.09 -10.73 11.85
N PRO A 180 4.63 -10.44 10.65
CA PRO A 180 5.43 -11.41 9.88
C PRO A 180 6.60 -12.00 10.67
N VAL A 181 7.30 -11.20 11.48
CA VAL A 181 8.41 -11.65 12.33
C VAL A 181 7.95 -12.69 13.35
N ARG A 182 6.82 -12.47 14.03
CA ARG A 182 6.27 -13.45 14.98
C ARG A 182 5.87 -14.75 14.28
N GLY A 183 5.29 -14.65 13.07
CA GLY A 183 4.96 -15.82 12.25
C GLY A 183 6.20 -16.59 11.81
N ALA A 184 7.24 -15.89 11.36
CA ALA A 184 8.49 -16.51 10.92
C ALA A 184 9.22 -17.20 12.09
N ARG A 185 9.25 -16.58 13.28
CA ARG A 185 9.79 -17.22 14.50
C ARG A 185 9.03 -18.47 14.87
N LEU A 186 7.70 -18.44 14.77
CA LEU A 186 6.88 -19.64 14.98
C LEU A 186 7.21 -20.73 13.96
N LEU A 187 7.38 -20.37 12.67
CA LEU A 187 7.69 -21.31 11.60
C LEU A 187 9.04 -21.99 11.79
N PHE A 188 10.09 -21.20 11.98
CA PHE A 188 11.48 -21.68 11.94
C PHE A 188 12.02 -22.06 13.31
N GLY A 189 11.42 -21.54 14.39
CA GLY A 189 11.89 -21.76 15.76
C GLY A 189 10.85 -22.38 16.71
N GLY A 190 9.65 -22.73 16.21
CA GLY A 190 8.59 -23.37 17.00
C GLY A 190 7.94 -22.48 18.06
N SER A 191 8.30 -21.20 18.13
CA SER A 191 7.76 -20.23 19.10
C SER A 191 7.78 -18.82 18.52
N VAL A 192 6.75 -18.02 18.79
CA VAL A 192 6.69 -16.60 18.36
C VAL A 192 7.80 -15.73 18.97
N GLU A 193 8.44 -16.22 20.05
CA GLU A 193 9.55 -15.57 20.75
C GLU A 193 10.91 -16.23 20.48
N ALA A 194 11.01 -17.11 19.47
CA ALA A 194 12.29 -17.71 19.10
C ALA A 194 13.37 -16.64 18.86
N GLY A 195 14.57 -16.87 19.38
CA GLY A 195 15.70 -15.93 19.36
C GLY A 195 16.35 -15.70 18.00
N ILE A 196 15.63 -15.96 16.90
CA ILE A 196 16.11 -15.80 15.53
C ILE A 196 16.03 -14.31 15.16
N SER A 197 17.10 -13.80 14.55
CA SER A 197 17.20 -12.39 14.16
C SER A 197 16.27 -12.07 12.99
N LYS A 198 15.83 -10.81 12.86
CA LYS A 198 14.95 -10.40 11.75
C LYS A 198 15.60 -10.60 10.38
N SER A 199 16.91 -10.37 10.29
CA SER A 199 17.68 -10.57 9.06
C SER A 199 17.68 -12.05 8.66
N GLU A 200 17.92 -12.94 9.61
CA GLU A 200 17.93 -14.38 9.38
C GLU A 200 16.54 -14.90 9.03
N LEU A 201 15.48 -14.41 9.68
CA LEU A 201 14.10 -14.73 9.31
C LEU A 201 13.75 -14.30 7.88
N ASP A 202 14.28 -13.16 7.41
CA ASP A 202 14.08 -12.70 6.02
C ASP A 202 14.81 -13.65 5.05
N SER A 203 16.05 -14.03 5.33
CA SER A 203 16.81 -15.01 4.54
C SER A 203 16.11 -16.37 4.48
N LEU A 204 15.66 -16.90 5.63
CA LEU A 204 14.92 -18.15 5.70
C LEU A 204 13.59 -18.09 4.93
N SER A 205 12.94 -16.93 4.91
CA SER A 205 11.72 -16.72 4.13
C SER A 205 12.01 -16.74 2.62
N ILE A 206 13.13 -16.16 2.19
CA ILE A 206 13.59 -16.23 0.79
C ILE A 206 13.90 -17.69 0.40
N GLU A 207 14.64 -18.42 1.23
CA GLU A 207 14.95 -19.84 1.00
C GLU A 207 13.67 -20.70 0.92
N LEU A 208 12.70 -20.44 1.79
CA LEU A 208 11.40 -21.12 1.76
C LEU A 208 10.67 -20.89 0.43
N ASP A 209 10.68 -19.67 -0.08
CA ASP A 209 10.01 -19.36 -1.36
C ASP A 209 10.77 -19.90 -2.57
N GLN A 210 12.08 -20.13 -2.50
CA GLN A 210 12.79 -20.86 -3.55
C GLN A 210 12.25 -22.29 -3.71
N VAL A 211 11.68 -22.87 -2.65
CA VAL A 211 11.03 -24.19 -2.68
C VAL A 211 9.55 -24.09 -3.04
N LEU A 212 8.81 -23.15 -2.45
CA LEU A 212 7.35 -23.04 -2.63
C LEU A 212 6.94 -22.31 -3.92
N ASN A 213 7.75 -21.35 -4.36
CA ASN A 213 7.54 -20.49 -5.52
C ASN A 213 6.15 -19.81 -5.52
N VAL A 214 5.80 -19.19 -4.40
CA VAL A 214 4.51 -18.48 -4.21
C VAL A 214 4.67 -16.95 -4.19
N GLY A 215 5.90 -16.46 -4.03
CA GLY A 215 6.27 -15.06 -3.98
C GLY A 215 6.21 -14.46 -2.57
N MET A 216 7.05 -13.45 -2.31
CA MET A 216 7.21 -12.88 -0.96
C MET A 216 5.95 -12.20 -0.41
N GLN A 217 5.03 -11.71 -1.25
CA GLN A 217 3.75 -11.19 -0.74
C GLN A 217 2.94 -12.29 -0.06
N VAL A 218 2.86 -13.48 -0.68
CA VAL A 218 2.12 -14.62 -0.14
C VAL A 218 2.79 -15.12 1.14
N ILE A 219 4.12 -15.18 1.17
CA ILE A 219 4.89 -15.54 2.38
C ILE A 219 4.61 -14.55 3.51
N GLU A 220 4.70 -13.25 3.26
CA GLU A 220 4.47 -12.19 4.25
C GLU A 220 3.07 -12.28 4.86
N ASP A 221 2.04 -12.34 4.01
CA ASP A 221 0.64 -12.41 4.42
C ASP A 221 0.37 -13.69 5.23
N SER A 222 0.93 -14.82 4.78
CA SER A 222 0.78 -16.11 5.44
C SER A 222 1.37 -16.11 6.85
N LEU A 223 2.58 -15.58 7.01
CA LEU A 223 3.24 -15.48 8.31
C LEU A 223 2.49 -14.51 9.24
N CYS A 224 2.05 -13.36 8.71
CA CYS A 224 1.28 -12.38 9.45
C CYS A 224 -0.08 -12.92 9.93
N ASN A 225 -0.74 -13.74 9.11
CA ASN A 225 -2.01 -14.36 9.45
C ASN A 225 -1.85 -15.54 10.41
N TRP A 226 -0.88 -16.42 10.15
CA TRP A 226 -0.68 -17.64 10.92
C TRP A 226 -0.38 -17.36 12.40
N GLN A 227 0.42 -16.35 12.73
CA GLN A 227 0.70 -15.99 14.13
C GLN A 227 -0.55 -15.55 14.93
N LYS A 228 -1.65 -15.18 14.27
CA LYS A 228 -2.92 -14.82 14.94
C LYS A 228 -3.74 -16.06 15.31
N SER A 229 -3.59 -17.15 14.58
CA SER A 229 -4.39 -18.37 14.74
C SER A 229 -3.58 -19.58 14.27
N PRO A 230 -2.57 -20.00 15.04
CA PRO A 230 -1.60 -20.99 14.57
C PRO A 230 -2.19 -22.39 14.38
N GLU A 231 -3.23 -22.72 15.14
CA GLU A 231 -3.90 -24.02 15.12
C GLU A 231 -5.10 -24.06 14.16
N LYS A 232 -5.49 -22.93 13.57
CA LYS A 232 -6.71 -22.83 12.75
C LYS A 232 -6.57 -21.79 11.65
N PHE A 233 -6.84 -22.21 10.41
CA PHE A 233 -6.94 -21.27 9.30
C PHE A 233 -8.13 -20.31 9.48
N VAL A 234 -7.84 -19.02 9.49
CA VAL A 234 -8.84 -17.94 9.48
C VAL A 234 -8.56 -17.05 8.28
N PRO A 235 -9.49 -16.94 7.31
CA PRO A 235 -9.29 -16.08 6.15
C PRO A 235 -9.34 -14.59 6.56
N PHE A 236 -8.48 -13.78 5.97
CA PHE A 236 -8.51 -12.33 6.13
C PHE A 236 -9.79 -11.73 5.51
N ARG A 237 -10.42 -10.77 6.19
CA ARG A 237 -11.72 -10.17 5.77
C ARG A 237 -11.72 -8.65 5.64
N GLY A 238 -10.55 -8.01 5.74
CA GLY A 238 -10.41 -6.54 5.85
C GLY A 238 -10.16 -6.12 7.28
#